data_AF-A0A100XH98-F1
#
_entry.id   AF-A0A100XH98-F1
#
_cell.length_a   1.000
_cell.length_b   1.000
_cell.length_c   1.000
_cell.angle_alpha   90.00
_cell.angle_beta   90.00
_cell.angle_gamma   90.00
#
_symmetry.space_group_name_H-M   'P 1'
#
loop_
_entity.id
_entity.type
_entity.pdbx_description
1 polymer ?
#
loop_
_entity_poly.entity_id
_entity_poly.type
_entity_poly.pdbx_seq_one_letter_code
_entity_poly.pdbx_strand_id
1 'polypeptide(L)'
;MRDAADQVSKLMKVTPNRAMRLLYEQFIAYARAYSNAVPDYEPADNFLVGVVGAVSSALVRVCLSIEYGAAPARAPFVAALSPSLLTDKVAAAAPPQPFLGNGDPTCSDWYALLAQFREDTVAWQNLDAEIPANEWSQEQRKTIDDIGPVMKEFANDIEELGRRSSNATLQDLALLAAQYRRAYVESLPTYTSVDSYLSGASAGITSAIIDGCRAAEA
;
A
#
# COMPACT_ATOMS: atom_id res chain seq x y z
N MET A 1 13.60 16.65 1.76
CA MET A 1 13.10 15.76 0.69
C MET A 1 12.61 16.50 -0.57
N ARG A 2 12.88 17.81 -0.72
CA ARG A 2 12.42 18.62 -1.88
C ARG A 2 12.97 18.10 -3.22
N ASP A 3 14.26 17.85 -3.31
CA ASP A 3 14.89 17.39 -4.55
C ASP A 3 14.33 16.04 -5.04
N ALA A 4 14.06 15.11 -4.11
CA ALA A 4 13.44 13.83 -4.44
C ALA A 4 12.01 14.03 -4.99
N ALA A 5 11.22 14.93 -4.37
CA ALA A 5 9.89 15.28 -4.87
C ALA A 5 9.95 15.90 -6.28
N ASP A 6 10.97 16.71 -6.58
CA ASP A 6 11.14 17.32 -7.91
C ASP A 6 11.58 16.31 -8.97
N GLN A 7 12.39 15.30 -8.60
CA GLN A 7 12.71 14.19 -9.48
C GLN A 7 11.48 13.32 -9.77
N VAL A 8 10.73 12.91 -8.74
CA VAL A 8 9.51 12.10 -8.88
C VAL A 8 8.41 12.85 -9.65
N SER A 9 8.35 14.18 -9.54
CA SER A 9 7.43 15.01 -10.33
C SER A 9 7.63 14.85 -11.84
N LYS A 10 8.84 14.53 -12.30
CA LYS A 10 9.12 14.26 -13.72
C LYS A 10 8.52 12.90 -14.14
N LEU A 11 8.63 11.89 -13.29
CA LEU A 11 8.05 10.56 -13.52
C LEU A 11 6.53 10.64 -13.57
N MET A 12 5.90 11.29 -12.58
CA MET A 12 4.46 11.49 -12.50
C MET A 12 3.84 12.03 -13.80
N LYS A 13 4.50 12.99 -14.45
CA LYS A 13 4.04 13.62 -15.70
C LYS A 13 4.01 12.66 -16.89
N VAL A 14 4.83 11.62 -16.89
CA VAL A 14 4.98 10.68 -18.01
C VAL A 14 4.39 9.31 -17.72
N THR A 15 4.00 9.02 -16.48
CA THR A 15 3.41 7.73 -16.09
C THR A 15 1.96 7.62 -16.58
N PRO A 16 1.64 6.70 -17.50
CA PRO A 16 0.26 6.53 -17.99
C PRO A 16 -0.62 5.78 -16.98
N ASN A 17 -0.03 4.85 -16.23
CA ASN A 17 -0.75 4.06 -15.23
C ASN A 17 -1.15 4.94 -14.03
N ARG A 18 -2.46 5.05 -13.80
CA ARG A 18 -3.00 5.94 -12.77
C ARG A 18 -2.62 5.54 -11.34
N ALA A 19 -2.62 4.24 -11.02
CA ALA A 19 -2.23 3.78 -9.69
C ALA A 19 -0.79 4.18 -9.35
N MET A 20 0.13 3.99 -10.32
CA MET A 20 1.51 4.44 -10.17
C MET A 20 1.64 5.95 -10.07
N ARG A 21 0.88 6.70 -10.88
CA ARG A 21 0.85 8.17 -10.82
C ARG A 21 0.37 8.66 -9.46
N LEU A 22 -0.67 8.05 -8.90
CA LEU A 22 -1.23 8.39 -7.60
C LEU A 22 -0.22 8.15 -6.47
N LEU A 23 0.53 7.05 -6.51
CA LEU A 23 1.63 6.83 -5.56
C LEU A 23 2.72 7.91 -5.70
N TYR A 24 3.08 8.30 -6.92
CA TYR A 24 4.02 9.43 -7.12
C TYR A 24 3.48 10.75 -6.59
N GLU A 25 2.20 11.04 -6.82
CA GLU A 25 1.52 12.24 -6.30
C GLU A 25 1.60 12.30 -4.78
N GLN A 26 1.29 11.19 -4.10
CA GLN A 26 1.34 11.14 -2.63
C GLN A 26 2.76 11.20 -2.08
N PHE A 27 3.74 10.57 -2.75
CA PHE A 27 5.15 10.76 -2.40
C PHE A 27 5.54 12.25 -2.47
N ILE A 28 5.20 12.93 -3.57
CA ILE A 28 5.53 14.34 -3.79
C ILE A 28 4.87 15.23 -2.72
N ALA A 29 3.57 15.01 -2.47
CA ALA A 29 2.79 15.78 -1.53
C ALA A 29 3.35 15.72 -0.11
N TYR A 30 3.55 14.51 0.41
CA TYR A 30 4.06 14.31 1.78
C TYR A 30 5.55 14.67 1.91
N ALA A 31 6.37 14.44 0.88
CA ALA A 31 7.78 14.85 0.89
C ALA A 31 7.92 16.38 0.96
N ARG A 32 7.03 17.12 0.30
CA ARG A 32 6.97 18.58 0.38
C ARG A 32 6.43 19.05 1.71
N ALA A 33 5.35 18.45 2.22
CA ALA A 33 4.79 18.75 3.53
C ALA A 33 5.84 18.58 4.63
N TYR A 34 6.49 17.41 4.69
CA TYR A 34 7.58 17.14 5.64
C TYR A 34 8.73 18.15 5.49
N SER A 35 9.20 18.40 4.27
CA SER A 35 10.30 19.36 4.05
C SER A 35 9.96 20.79 4.46
N ASN A 36 8.68 21.16 4.46
CA ASN A 36 8.21 22.46 4.92
C ASN A 36 8.05 22.53 6.44
N ALA A 37 7.78 21.41 7.10
CA ALA A 37 7.71 21.32 8.55
C ALA A 37 9.09 21.31 9.23
N VAL A 38 10.15 20.87 8.55
CA VAL A 38 11.52 20.76 9.11
C VAL A 38 12.02 21.98 9.90
N PRO A 39 11.82 23.25 9.47
CA PRO A 39 12.28 24.41 10.24
C PRO A 39 11.69 24.52 11.65
N ASP A 40 10.44 24.09 11.81
CA ASP A 40 9.65 24.17 13.05
C ASP A 40 9.17 22.76 13.46
N TYR A 41 10.05 21.77 13.28
CA TYR A 41 9.71 20.34 13.40
C TYR A 41 9.14 19.97 14.77
N GLU A 42 8.08 19.17 14.75
CA GLU A 42 7.50 18.50 15.91
C GLU A 42 7.52 16.98 15.76
N PRO A 43 7.51 16.20 16.86
CA PRO A 43 7.49 14.74 16.79
C PRO A 43 6.35 14.16 15.94
N ALA A 44 5.24 14.88 15.80
CA ALA A 44 4.10 14.47 14.98
C ALA A 44 4.39 14.52 13.47
N ASP A 45 5.35 15.34 13.02
CA ASP A 45 5.82 15.36 11.62
C ASP A 45 6.50 14.04 11.19
N ASN A 46 6.81 13.15 12.15
CA ASN A 46 7.26 11.79 11.84
C ASN A 46 6.23 11.03 11.00
N PHE A 47 4.95 11.33 11.14
CA PHE A 47 3.92 10.69 10.33
C PHE A 47 3.96 11.17 8.88
N LEU A 48 4.35 12.42 8.62
CA LEU A 48 4.54 12.92 7.25
C LEU A 48 5.64 12.13 6.53
N VAL A 49 6.81 11.95 7.17
CA VAL A 49 7.91 11.14 6.60
C VAL A 49 7.59 9.64 6.62
N GLY A 50 6.77 9.17 7.56
CA GLY A 50 6.20 7.82 7.58
C GLY A 50 5.45 7.49 6.28
N VAL A 51 4.56 8.39 5.85
CA VAL A 51 3.88 8.25 4.56
C VAL A 51 4.87 8.23 3.39
N VAL A 52 5.89 9.09 3.40
CA VAL A 52 6.92 9.08 2.35
C VAL A 52 7.63 7.73 2.26
N GLY A 53 8.04 7.17 3.40
CA GLY A 53 8.70 5.86 3.47
C GLY A 53 7.78 4.72 3.01
N ALA A 54 6.53 4.73 3.47
CA ALA A 54 5.53 3.73 3.15
C ALA A 54 5.18 3.72 1.64
N VAL A 55 4.95 4.90 1.06
CA VAL A 55 4.70 5.05 -0.39
C VAL A 55 5.93 4.66 -1.20
N SER A 56 7.14 5.00 -0.76
CA SER A 56 8.39 4.58 -1.42
C SER A 56 8.53 3.06 -1.43
N SER A 57 8.28 2.41 -0.29
CA SER A 57 8.27 0.96 -0.16
C SER A 57 7.24 0.33 -1.10
N ALA A 58 6.02 0.87 -1.14
CA ALA A 58 4.98 0.41 -2.07
C ALA A 58 5.42 0.52 -3.53
N LEU A 59 5.93 1.68 -3.95
CA LEU A 59 6.42 1.92 -5.31
C LEU A 59 7.49 0.92 -5.72
N VAL A 60 8.51 0.73 -4.88
CA VAL A 60 9.60 -0.21 -5.15
C VAL A 60 9.06 -1.63 -5.26
N ARG A 61 8.20 -2.06 -4.34
CA ARG A 61 7.68 -3.43 -4.32
C ARG A 61 6.71 -3.71 -5.46
N VAL A 62 5.92 -2.73 -5.89
CA VAL A 62 5.15 -2.80 -7.13
C VAL A 62 6.08 -3.06 -8.31
N CYS A 63 7.13 -2.23 -8.48
CA CYS A 63 8.09 -2.40 -9.57
C CYS A 63 8.79 -3.77 -9.52
N LEU A 64 9.31 -4.19 -8.36
CA LEU A 64 10.01 -5.47 -8.22
C LEU A 64 9.07 -6.66 -8.46
N SER A 65 7.81 -6.59 -8.02
CA SER A 65 6.83 -7.64 -8.32
C SER A 65 6.54 -7.79 -9.82
N ILE A 66 6.63 -6.71 -10.58
CA ILE A 66 6.47 -6.72 -12.04
C ILE A 66 7.75 -7.23 -12.70
N GLU A 67 8.90 -6.67 -12.33
CA GLU A 67 10.22 -6.98 -12.88
C GLU A 67 10.57 -8.45 -12.70
N TYR A 68 10.32 -9.01 -11.51
CA TYR A 68 10.58 -10.42 -11.21
C TYR A 68 9.40 -11.35 -11.50
N GLY A 69 8.34 -10.85 -12.14
CA GLY A 69 7.27 -11.69 -12.70
C GLY A 69 6.19 -12.16 -11.72
N ALA A 70 6.26 -11.81 -10.43
CA ALA A 70 5.24 -12.17 -9.44
C ALA A 70 3.86 -11.58 -9.80
N ALA A 71 3.78 -10.27 -10.06
CA ALA A 71 2.52 -9.61 -10.43
C ALA A 71 1.89 -10.14 -11.73
N PRO A 72 2.60 -10.23 -12.87
CA PRO A 72 2.00 -10.74 -14.10
C PRO A 72 1.60 -12.22 -13.99
N ALA A 73 2.30 -13.04 -13.18
CA ALA A 73 1.92 -14.43 -12.95
C ALA A 73 0.58 -14.57 -12.20
N ARG A 74 0.23 -13.61 -11.34
CA ARG A 74 -1.02 -13.63 -10.56
C ARG A 74 -2.16 -12.82 -11.19
N ALA A 75 -1.87 -11.94 -12.13
CA ALA A 75 -2.85 -11.03 -12.74
C ALA A 75 -4.14 -11.72 -13.25
N PRO A 76 -4.09 -12.91 -13.91
CA PRO A 76 -5.31 -13.59 -14.36
C PRO A 76 -6.20 -14.14 -13.23
N PHE A 77 -5.66 -14.32 -12.02
CA PHE A 77 -6.35 -14.93 -10.88
C PHE A 77 -6.93 -13.90 -9.91
N VAL A 78 -6.65 -12.61 -10.14
CA VAL A 78 -7.17 -11.52 -9.31
C VAL A 78 -8.17 -10.72 -10.12
N ALA A 79 -9.37 -10.53 -9.55
CA ALA A 79 -10.40 -9.72 -10.19
C ALA A 79 -9.88 -8.33 -10.53
N ALA A 80 -10.17 -7.88 -11.76
CA ALA A 80 -9.85 -6.52 -12.18
C ALA A 80 -10.66 -5.53 -11.35
N LEU A 81 -10.02 -4.44 -10.93
CA LEU A 81 -10.72 -3.33 -10.28
C LEU A 81 -11.70 -2.69 -11.26
N SER A 82 -12.90 -2.37 -10.79
CA SER A 82 -13.89 -1.64 -11.58
C SER A 82 -13.31 -0.31 -12.06
N PRO A 83 -13.43 0.05 -13.35
CA PRO A 83 -12.89 1.31 -13.89
C PRO A 83 -13.44 2.60 -13.25
N SER A 84 -14.47 2.50 -12.41
CA SER A 84 -15.37 3.59 -12.04
C SER A 84 -15.04 4.38 -10.76
N LEU A 85 -13.85 4.22 -10.14
CA LEU A 85 -13.38 5.12 -9.06
C LEU A 85 -12.16 5.96 -9.47
N LEU A 86 -11.47 5.51 -10.51
CA LEU A 86 -10.35 6.16 -11.18
C LEU A 86 -10.83 7.23 -12.20
N THR A 87 -11.69 8.18 -11.81
CA THR A 87 -12.21 9.18 -12.78
C THR A 87 -11.10 10.03 -13.39
N ASP A 88 -10.98 9.98 -14.72
CA ASP A 88 -9.90 10.47 -15.61
C ASP A 88 -9.55 11.97 -15.60
N LYS A 89 -10.02 12.77 -14.62
CA LYS A 89 -9.53 14.15 -14.54
C LYS A 89 -8.12 14.17 -13.97
N VAL A 90 -7.15 14.09 -14.87
CA VAL A 90 -5.81 14.65 -14.66
C VAL A 90 -6.04 16.08 -14.19
N ALA A 91 -5.86 16.34 -12.88
CA ALA A 91 -5.84 17.69 -12.34
C ALA A 91 -4.53 18.35 -12.79
N ALA A 92 -4.45 18.66 -14.08
CA ALA A 92 -3.30 19.30 -14.70
C ALA A 92 -3.28 20.79 -14.33
N ALA A 93 -2.85 21.11 -13.11
CA ALA A 93 -2.29 22.44 -12.76
C ALA A 93 -1.80 22.54 -11.31
N ALA A 94 -2.45 21.89 -10.35
CA ALA A 94 -2.14 22.09 -8.92
C ALA A 94 -1.01 21.16 -8.43
N PRO A 95 -0.14 21.62 -7.51
CA PRO A 95 0.80 20.73 -6.84
C PRO A 95 0.04 19.65 -6.07
N PRO A 96 0.48 18.37 -6.10
CA PRO A 96 -0.14 17.30 -5.32
C PRO A 96 -0.26 17.67 -3.85
N GLN A 97 -1.42 17.38 -3.26
CA GLN A 97 -1.71 17.63 -1.85
C GLN A 97 -1.81 16.30 -1.08
N PRO A 98 -1.48 16.30 0.22
CA PRO A 98 -1.64 15.13 1.07
C PRO A 98 -3.09 14.66 1.03
N PHE A 99 -3.34 13.40 0.66
CA PHE A 99 -4.70 12.91 0.52
C PHE A 99 -5.51 12.97 1.81
N LEU A 100 -4.87 12.82 2.97
CA LEU A 100 -5.49 12.94 4.29
C LEU A 100 -5.23 14.29 4.97
N GLY A 101 -4.91 15.36 4.24
CA GLY A 101 -4.58 16.66 4.84
C GLY A 101 -5.66 17.25 5.77
N ASN A 102 -6.93 16.82 5.66
CA ASN A 102 -8.03 17.22 6.54
C ASN A 102 -8.60 16.05 7.38
N GLY A 103 -7.88 14.92 7.45
CA GLY A 103 -8.34 13.68 8.08
C GLY A 103 -9.42 12.95 7.29
N ASP A 104 -9.88 11.84 7.85
CA ASP A 104 -11.01 11.06 7.33
C ASP A 104 -11.74 10.34 8.50
N PRO A 105 -13.08 10.28 8.50
CA PRO A 105 -13.83 9.64 9.58
C PRO A 105 -13.57 8.13 9.74
N THR A 106 -12.90 7.49 8.77
CA THR A 106 -12.53 6.07 8.83
C THR A 106 -11.21 5.79 9.54
N CYS A 107 -10.46 6.82 9.96
CA CYS A 107 -9.11 6.64 10.51
C CYS A 107 -9.03 5.73 11.75
N SER A 108 -10.00 5.80 12.67
CA SER A 108 -10.07 4.90 13.82
C SER A 108 -10.23 3.43 13.42
N ASP A 109 -11.03 3.18 12.38
CA ASP A 109 -11.31 1.84 11.88
C ASP A 109 -10.07 1.26 11.17
N TRP A 110 -9.29 2.10 10.49
CA TRP A 110 -8.01 1.69 9.90
C TRP A 110 -7.02 1.22 10.96
N TYR A 111 -6.93 1.93 12.09
CA TYR A 111 -6.07 1.52 13.19
C TYR A 111 -6.49 0.17 13.78
N ALA A 112 -7.79 -0.01 14.02
CA ALA A 112 -8.33 -1.27 14.55
C ALA A 112 -8.08 -2.44 13.60
N LEU A 113 -8.36 -2.24 12.30
CA LEU A 113 -8.16 -3.25 11.26
C LEU A 113 -6.70 -3.71 11.17
N LEU A 114 -5.73 -2.77 11.17
CA LEU A 114 -4.33 -3.13 11.10
C LEU A 114 -3.82 -3.77 12.41
N ALA A 115 -4.32 -3.35 13.56
CA ALA A 115 -3.97 -3.96 14.85
C ALA A 115 -4.41 -5.43 14.88
N GLN A 116 -5.68 -5.70 14.55
CA GLN A 116 -6.21 -7.06 14.47
C GLN A 116 -5.41 -7.93 13.49
N PHE A 117 -5.16 -7.41 12.28
CA PHE A 117 -4.38 -8.14 11.29
C PHE A 117 -2.96 -8.49 11.77
N ARG A 118 -2.30 -7.59 12.52
CA ARG A 118 -0.98 -7.88 13.08
C ARG A 118 -1.02 -9.00 14.10
N GLU A 119 -2.03 -9.02 14.97
CA GLU A 119 -2.22 -10.07 15.97
C GLU A 119 -2.49 -11.42 15.32
N ASP A 120 -3.37 -11.47 14.31
CA ASP A 120 -3.76 -12.70 13.63
C ASP A 120 -2.65 -13.30 12.76
N THR A 121 -1.61 -12.52 12.45
CA THR A 121 -0.57 -12.91 11.48
C THR A 121 0.81 -13.11 12.09
N VAL A 122 0.96 -13.07 13.42
CA VAL A 122 2.25 -13.22 14.11
C VAL A 122 3.03 -14.46 13.67
N ALA A 123 2.36 -15.62 13.59
CA ALA A 123 3.02 -16.87 13.18
C ALA A 123 3.56 -16.79 11.74
N TRP A 124 2.79 -16.22 10.82
CA TRP A 124 3.20 -15.99 9.43
C TRP A 124 4.35 -15.00 9.32
N GLN A 125 4.34 -13.91 10.10
CA GLN A 125 5.41 -12.90 10.10
C GLN A 125 6.77 -13.45 10.55
N ASN A 126 6.77 -14.53 11.35
CA ASN A 126 7.99 -15.19 11.82
C ASN A 126 8.54 -16.21 10.82
N LEU A 127 7.84 -16.48 9.72
CA LEU A 127 8.34 -17.36 8.66
C LEU A 127 9.43 -16.67 7.86
N ASP A 128 10.44 -17.43 7.44
CA ASP A 128 11.44 -16.97 6.49
C ASP A 128 10.81 -16.90 5.09
N ALA A 129 10.62 -15.68 4.60
CA ALA A 129 10.04 -15.41 3.29
C ALA A 129 10.92 -15.86 2.11
N GLU A 130 12.19 -16.20 2.35
CA GLU A 130 13.09 -16.72 1.32
C GLU A 130 12.87 -18.22 1.01
N ILE A 131 12.15 -18.94 1.87
CA ILE A 131 11.89 -20.38 1.68
C ILE A 131 10.69 -20.58 0.72
N PRO A 132 10.89 -21.18 -0.46
CA PRO A 132 9.81 -21.42 -1.42
C PRO A 132 8.87 -22.55 -1.00
N ALA A 133 7.67 -22.58 -1.60
CA ALA A 133 6.59 -23.51 -1.24
C ALA A 133 6.97 -25.00 -1.34
N ASN A 134 7.88 -25.38 -2.23
CA ASN A 134 8.36 -26.76 -2.39
C ASN A 134 9.32 -27.20 -1.26
N GLU A 135 9.84 -26.26 -0.48
CA GLU A 135 10.80 -26.50 0.60
C GLU A 135 10.21 -26.31 2.00
N TRP A 136 8.94 -25.90 2.10
CA TRP A 136 8.27 -25.74 3.39
C TRP A 136 8.20 -27.04 4.18
N SER A 137 8.52 -26.94 5.47
CA SER A 137 8.18 -27.96 6.46
C SER A 137 6.66 -28.11 6.58
N GLN A 138 6.21 -29.20 7.20
CA GLN A 138 4.78 -29.41 7.46
C GLN A 138 4.17 -28.28 8.33
N GLU A 139 4.93 -27.77 9.29
CA GLU A 139 4.51 -26.68 10.19
C GLU A 139 4.42 -25.33 9.45
N GLN A 140 5.40 -25.04 8.58
CA GLN A 140 5.38 -23.84 7.74
C GLN A 140 4.18 -23.88 6.78
N ARG A 141 3.95 -25.02 6.11
CA ARG A 141 2.80 -25.20 5.23
C ARG A 141 1.48 -25.01 5.99
N LYS A 142 1.36 -25.61 7.18
CA LYS A 142 0.17 -25.43 8.02
C LYS A 142 -0.07 -23.95 8.35
N THR A 143 0.98 -23.23 8.74
CA THR A 143 0.88 -21.78 9.03
C THR A 143 0.39 -21.00 7.79
N ILE A 144 0.88 -21.34 6.60
CA ILE A 144 0.46 -20.71 5.35
C ILE A 144 -1.00 -21.05 4.98
N ASP A 145 -1.40 -22.31 5.13
CA ASP A 145 -2.77 -22.75 4.85
C ASP A 145 -3.76 -22.04 5.80
N ASP A 146 -3.39 -21.88 7.07
CA ASP A 146 -4.20 -21.19 8.08
C ASP A 146 -4.29 -19.67 7.81
N ILE A 147 -3.24 -19.03 7.25
CA ILE A 147 -3.22 -17.57 7.02
C ILE A 147 -3.87 -17.12 5.71
N GLY A 148 -3.97 -17.99 4.72
CA GLY A 148 -4.59 -17.67 3.43
C GLY A 148 -5.99 -17.05 3.57
N PRO A 149 -6.92 -17.66 4.33
CA PRO A 149 -8.23 -17.08 4.61
C PRO A 149 -8.18 -15.73 5.34
N VAL A 150 -7.31 -15.59 6.35
CA VAL A 150 -7.14 -14.33 7.11
C VAL A 150 -6.71 -13.18 6.19
N MET A 151 -5.76 -13.44 5.30
CA MET A 151 -5.30 -12.44 4.33
C MET A 151 -6.34 -12.08 3.28
N LYS A 152 -7.16 -13.04 2.87
CA LYS A 152 -8.26 -12.80 1.96
C LYS A 152 -9.32 -11.92 2.60
N GLU A 153 -9.65 -12.17 3.87
CA GLU A 153 -10.60 -11.35 4.61
C GLU A 153 -10.07 -9.94 4.84
N PHE A 154 -8.80 -9.81 5.27
CA PHE A 154 -8.15 -8.51 5.38
C PHE A 154 -8.18 -7.70 4.08
N ALA A 155 -8.03 -8.36 2.92
CA ALA A 155 -8.17 -7.67 1.64
C ALA A 155 -9.61 -7.16 1.38
N ASN A 156 -10.63 -7.91 1.81
CA ASN A 156 -12.02 -7.49 1.72
C ASN A 156 -12.30 -6.31 2.65
N ASP A 157 -11.82 -6.38 3.89
CA ASP A 157 -12.00 -5.33 4.90
C ASP A 157 -11.33 -4.02 4.47
N ILE A 158 -10.11 -4.08 3.92
CA ILE A 158 -9.43 -2.91 3.34
C ILE A 158 -10.31 -2.27 2.26
N GLU A 159 -10.86 -3.06 1.35
CA GLU A 159 -11.68 -2.57 0.25
C GLU A 159 -13.00 -1.98 0.73
N GLU A 160 -13.69 -2.64 1.66
CA GLU A 160 -14.92 -2.15 2.26
C GLU A 160 -14.67 -0.84 3.01
N LEU A 161 -13.65 -0.81 3.86
CA LEU A 161 -13.31 0.37 4.65
C LEU A 161 -12.90 1.54 3.75
N GLY A 162 -12.13 1.27 2.69
CA GLY A 162 -11.81 2.24 1.67
C GLY A 162 -13.07 2.86 1.06
N ARG A 163 -14.04 2.03 0.65
CA ARG A 163 -15.31 2.48 0.05
C ARG A 163 -16.21 3.30 0.97
N ARG A 164 -16.05 3.19 2.29
CA ARG A 164 -16.78 4.01 3.27
C ARG A 164 -16.30 5.47 3.32
N SER A 165 -15.07 5.73 2.89
CA SER A 165 -14.52 7.08 2.83
C SER A 165 -15.13 7.88 1.67
N SER A 166 -15.26 9.19 1.81
CA SER A 166 -15.60 10.10 0.70
C SER A 166 -14.37 10.55 -0.11
N ASN A 167 -13.17 10.15 0.33
CA ASN A 167 -11.90 10.51 -0.27
C ASN A 167 -11.53 9.51 -1.38
N ALA A 168 -11.61 9.97 -2.64
CA ALA A 168 -11.32 9.14 -3.80
C ALA A 168 -9.88 8.59 -3.80
N THR A 169 -8.89 9.35 -3.31
CA THR A 169 -7.50 8.87 -3.25
C THR A 169 -7.34 7.77 -2.20
N LEU A 170 -8.02 7.88 -1.06
CA LEU A 170 -8.03 6.81 -0.05
C LEU A 170 -8.70 5.55 -0.62
N GLN A 171 -9.84 5.69 -1.30
CA GLN A 171 -10.51 4.59 -1.98
C GLN A 171 -9.57 3.88 -2.98
N ASP A 172 -8.91 4.64 -3.84
CA ASP A 172 -7.98 4.12 -4.86
C ASP A 172 -6.80 3.36 -4.22
N LEU A 173 -6.20 3.91 -3.15
CA LEU A 173 -5.11 3.26 -2.41
C LEU A 173 -5.58 1.98 -1.73
N ALA A 174 -6.74 2.01 -1.07
CA ALA A 174 -7.30 0.84 -0.41
C ALA A 174 -7.57 -0.29 -1.40
N LEU A 175 -8.19 0.01 -2.54
CA LEU A 175 -8.43 -0.97 -3.60
C LEU A 175 -7.13 -1.57 -4.16
N LEU A 176 -6.10 -0.74 -4.37
CA LEU A 176 -4.78 -1.21 -4.80
C LEU A 176 -4.14 -2.13 -3.76
N ALA A 177 -4.18 -1.75 -2.47
CA ALA A 177 -3.65 -2.57 -1.39
C ALA A 177 -4.35 -3.93 -1.28
N ALA A 178 -5.69 -3.94 -1.41
CA ALA A 178 -6.50 -5.14 -1.43
C ALA A 178 -6.17 -6.04 -2.62
N GLN A 179 -5.97 -5.46 -3.82
CA GLN A 179 -5.61 -6.21 -5.02
C GLN A 179 -4.26 -6.92 -4.87
N TYR A 180 -3.24 -6.23 -4.37
CA TYR A 180 -1.92 -6.83 -4.11
C TYR A 180 -1.97 -7.89 -3.01
N ARG A 181 -2.81 -7.71 -1.98
CA ARG A 181 -3.03 -8.72 -0.96
C ARG A 181 -3.63 -10.00 -1.55
N ARG A 182 -4.66 -9.87 -2.39
CA ARG A 182 -5.27 -11.02 -3.08
C ARG A 182 -4.28 -11.73 -3.99
N ALA A 183 -3.47 -10.97 -4.74
CA ALA A 183 -2.41 -11.54 -5.56
C ALA A 183 -1.41 -12.38 -4.72
N TYR A 184 -1.05 -11.90 -3.53
CA TYR A 184 -0.20 -12.65 -2.62
C TYR A 184 -0.88 -13.95 -2.14
N VAL A 185 -2.16 -13.91 -1.79
CA VAL A 185 -2.91 -15.12 -1.39
C VAL A 185 -2.94 -16.15 -2.53
N GLU A 186 -3.21 -15.71 -3.77
CA GLU A 186 -3.18 -16.58 -4.95
C GLU A 186 -1.79 -17.17 -5.24
N SER A 187 -0.71 -16.53 -4.73
CA SER A 187 0.64 -17.04 -4.89
C SER A 187 0.99 -18.19 -3.94
N LEU A 188 0.35 -18.27 -2.76
CA LEU A 188 0.75 -19.15 -1.66
C LEU A 188 0.96 -20.62 -2.07
N PRO A 189 0.10 -21.25 -2.90
CA PRO A 189 0.29 -22.65 -3.29
C PRO A 189 1.57 -22.91 -4.11
N THR A 190 2.07 -21.87 -4.78
CA THR A 190 3.24 -21.90 -5.68
C THR A 190 4.27 -20.85 -5.28
N TYR A 191 4.30 -20.51 -3.98
CA TYR A 191 5.06 -19.38 -3.48
C TYR A 191 6.55 -19.52 -3.77
N THR A 192 7.14 -18.41 -4.20
CA THR A 192 8.57 -18.17 -4.31
C THR A 192 8.91 -16.86 -3.60
N SER A 193 10.18 -16.63 -3.27
CA SER A 193 10.57 -15.42 -2.52
C SER A 193 10.20 -14.11 -3.22
N VAL A 194 10.11 -14.10 -4.56
CA VAL A 194 9.67 -12.92 -5.33
C VAL A 194 8.19 -12.56 -5.12
N ASP A 195 7.36 -13.52 -4.70
CA ASP A 195 5.96 -13.24 -4.38
C ASP A 195 5.84 -12.38 -3.09
N SER A 196 6.87 -12.32 -2.24
CA SER A 196 6.91 -11.43 -1.06
C SER A 196 6.76 -9.94 -1.41
N TYR A 197 7.13 -9.54 -2.62
CA TYR A 197 6.92 -8.18 -3.11
C TYR A 197 5.43 -7.83 -3.22
N LEU A 198 4.56 -8.80 -3.51
CA LEU A 198 3.10 -8.58 -3.53
C LEU A 198 2.58 -8.22 -2.15
N SER A 199 2.95 -9.00 -1.13
CA SER A 199 2.56 -8.75 0.27
C SER A 199 3.09 -7.40 0.75
N GLY A 200 4.36 -7.11 0.47
CA GLY A 200 4.95 -5.84 0.91
C GLY A 200 4.40 -4.61 0.16
N ALA A 201 3.97 -4.75 -1.11
CA ALA A 201 3.28 -3.66 -1.82
C ALA A 201 1.97 -3.30 -1.11
N SER A 202 1.16 -4.31 -0.77
CA SER A 202 -0.05 -4.15 0.05
C SER A 202 0.27 -3.48 1.39
N ALA A 203 1.27 -3.99 2.12
CA ALA A 203 1.66 -3.45 3.42
C ALA A 203 2.17 -2.01 3.37
N GLY A 204 2.92 -1.64 2.33
CA GLY A 204 3.40 -0.27 2.11
C GLY A 204 2.25 0.70 1.89
N ILE A 205 1.26 0.31 1.09
CA ILE A 205 0.08 1.15 0.82
C ILE A 205 -0.77 1.30 2.10
N THR A 206 -1.05 0.20 2.81
CA THR A 206 -1.81 0.27 4.07
C THR A 206 -1.09 1.09 5.13
N SER A 207 0.24 0.99 5.23
CA SER A 207 1.04 1.83 6.15
C SER A 207 0.94 3.32 5.79
N ALA A 208 0.93 3.66 4.50
CA ALA A 208 0.74 5.04 4.05
C ALA A 208 -0.63 5.61 4.44
N ILE A 209 -1.68 4.76 4.46
CA ILE A 209 -3.01 5.15 4.94
C ILE A 209 -2.98 5.48 6.44
N ILE A 210 -2.37 4.60 7.23
CA ILE A 210 -2.28 4.74 8.69
C ILE A 210 -1.47 5.97 9.08
N ASP A 211 -0.29 6.15 8.50
CA ASP A 211 0.54 7.31 8.81
C ASP A 211 -0.10 8.60 8.26
N GLY A 212 -0.85 8.52 7.15
CA GLY A 212 -1.62 9.64 6.64
C GLY A 212 -2.71 10.08 7.62
N CYS A 213 -3.41 9.14 8.25
CA CYS A 213 -4.39 9.42 9.30
C CYS A 213 -3.73 10.08 10.51
N ARG A 214 -2.61 9.53 10.99
CA ARG A 214 -1.90 10.09 12.15
C ARG A 214 -1.33 11.48 11.88
N ALA A 215 -0.85 11.73 10.66
CA ALA A 215 -0.38 13.05 10.25
C ALA A 215 -1.51 14.10 10.20
N ALA A 216 -2.76 13.67 10.02
CA ALA A 216 -3.92 14.56 9.96
C ALA A 216 -4.51 14.88 11.35
N GLU A 217 -4.26 13.99 12.31
CA GLU A 217 -4.72 14.08 13.70
C GLU A 217 -3.68 14.73 14.62
N ALA A 218 -2.49 14.98 14.08
CA ALA A 218 -1.36 15.70 14.70
C ALA A 218 -1.67 17.19 14.88
#